data_AF-A0A317JD98-F1
#
_entry.id   AF-A0A317JD98-F1
#
_cell.length_a   1.000
_cell.length_b   1.000
_cell.length_c   1.000
_cell.angle_alpha   90.00
_cell.angle_beta   90.00
_cell.angle_gamma   90.00
#
_symmetry.space_group_name_H-M   'P 1'
#
loop_
_entity.id
_entity.type
_entity.pdbx_description
1 polymer ?
#
loop_
_entity_poly.entity_id
_entity_poly.type
_entity_poly.pdbx_seq_one_letter_code
_entity_poly.pdbx_strand_id
1 'polypeptide(L)'
;KAEVKEATEKLKAIQIRKKALSQRSQEANTKQYQAKKVERFIGNLENALKLHERLGEDAELRTEVAQLRERMQQLQDELSTENVEDRKRRALRLVNNNAARLVPHLDCERPDDPVSLEINDLTIKVTGTARDDYLSEIGSGSNWLSYHVAMMLALQQFFLTLEHSPVPGFLVMDQPSQVYFPKKLVVREGEDVDEPRLRDEDIIAVQKVFNVMGAVVGAAKGRLQLIVLDHAPREVWGDIPNVVAFEEWRDGVKLVPAEWA
;
A
#
# COMPACT_ATOMS: atom_id res chain seq x y z
N LYS A 1 114.65 -22.76 -38.11
CA LYS A 1 113.80 -23.97 -38.17
C LYS A 1 112.79 -24.08 -37.01
N ALA A 2 113.06 -23.50 -35.82
CA ALA A 2 112.13 -23.52 -34.67
C ALA A 2 110.91 -22.57 -34.82
N GLU A 3 111.12 -21.33 -35.30
CA GLU A 3 110.05 -20.32 -35.44
C GLU A 3 108.94 -20.73 -36.43
N VAL A 4 109.29 -21.39 -37.53
CA VAL A 4 108.33 -21.86 -38.54
C VAL A 4 107.39 -22.91 -37.95
N LYS A 5 107.90 -23.78 -37.06
CA LYS A 5 107.13 -24.84 -36.40
C LYS A 5 106.17 -24.26 -35.36
N GLU A 6 106.63 -23.27 -34.59
CA GLU A 6 105.79 -22.56 -33.61
C GLU A 6 104.65 -21.78 -34.30
N ALA A 7 104.94 -21.14 -35.45
CA ALA A 7 103.94 -20.45 -36.24
C ALA A 7 102.88 -21.41 -36.82
N THR A 8 103.28 -22.60 -37.29
CA THR A 8 102.32 -23.60 -37.78
C THR A 8 101.45 -24.16 -36.65
N GLU A 9 102.00 -24.38 -35.46
CA GLU A 9 101.22 -24.83 -34.30
C GLU A 9 100.21 -23.76 -33.84
N LYS A 10 100.60 -22.48 -33.80
CA LYS A 10 99.68 -21.37 -33.52
C LYS A 10 98.56 -21.27 -34.55
N LEU A 11 98.87 -21.44 -35.83
CA LEU A 11 97.87 -21.37 -36.91
C LEU A 11 96.88 -22.54 -36.82
N LYS A 12 97.37 -23.74 -36.51
CA LYS A 12 96.53 -24.93 -36.27
C LYS A 12 95.63 -24.75 -35.04
N ALA A 13 96.16 -24.18 -33.96
CA ALA A 13 95.37 -23.85 -32.77
C ALA A 13 94.27 -22.81 -33.06
N ILE A 14 94.57 -21.78 -33.84
CA ILE A 14 93.58 -20.76 -34.26
C ILE A 14 92.50 -21.37 -35.15
N GLN A 15 92.86 -22.27 -36.08
CA GLN A 15 91.89 -22.96 -36.93
C GLN A 15 90.95 -23.88 -36.13
N ILE A 16 91.48 -24.62 -35.14
CA ILE A 16 90.67 -25.43 -34.22
C ILE A 16 89.71 -24.53 -33.43
N ARG A 17 90.21 -23.39 -32.93
CA ARG A 17 89.39 -22.43 -32.18
C ARG A 17 88.30 -21.80 -33.04
N LYS A 18 88.60 -21.45 -34.30
CA LYS A 18 87.62 -20.94 -35.27
C LYS A 18 86.53 -21.98 -35.57
N LYS A 19 86.91 -23.25 -35.75
CA LYS A 19 85.96 -24.35 -35.99
C LYS A 19 85.04 -24.57 -34.78
N ALA A 20 85.61 -24.57 -33.56
CA ALA A 20 84.85 -24.70 -32.33
C ALA A 20 83.89 -23.52 -32.09
N LEU A 21 84.32 -22.28 -32.39
CA LEU A 21 83.47 -21.08 -32.32
C LEU A 21 82.34 -21.11 -33.35
N SER A 22 82.62 -21.55 -34.57
CA SER A 22 81.61 -21.68 -35.62
C SER A 22 80.56 -22.74 -35.28
N GLN A 23 80.98 -23.90 -34.73
CA GLN A 23 80.04 -24.93 -34.27
C GLN A 23 79.18 -24.41 -33.11
N ARG A 24 79.76 -23.77 -32.09
CA ARG A 24 79.00 -23.17 -30.99
C ARG A 24 78.02 -22.10 -31.46
N SER A 25 78.39 -21.31 -32.46
CA SER A 25 77.50 -20.29 -33.05
C SER A 25 76.32 -20.92 -33.78
N GLN A 26 76.55 -22.01 -34.52
CA GLN A 26 75.49 -22.70 -35.26
C GLN A 26 74.54 -23.45 -34.32
N GLU A 27 75.05 -24.07 -33.26
CA GLU A 27 74.25 -24.66 -32.19
C GLU A 27 73.40 -23.60 -31.46
N ALA A 28 73.99 -22.43 -31.16
CA ALA A 28 73.28 -21.32 -30.53
C ALA A 28 72.15 -20.78 -31.42
N ASN A 29 72.40 -20.59 -32.73
CA ASN A 29 71.37 -20.19 -33.69
C ASN A 29 70.23 -21.21 -33.79
N THR A 30 70.56 -22.50 -33.78
CA THR A 30 69.55 -23.57 -33.85
C THR A 30 68.67 -23.57 -32.60
N LYS A 31 69.27 -23.41 -31.42
CA LYS A 31 68.53 -23.27 -30.15
C LYS A 31 67.64 -22.03 -30.14
N GLN A 32 68.14 -20.89 -30.62
CA GLN A 32 67.37 -19.64 -30.69
C GLN A 32 66.18 -19.76 -31.66
N TYR A 33 66.35 -20.45 -32.78
CA TYR A 33 65.27 -20.72 -33.74
C TYR A 33 64.21 -21.65 -33.16
N GLN A 34 64.61 -22.68 -32.42
CA GLN A 34 63.66 -23.55 -31.73
C GLN A 34 62.89 -22.81 -30.62
N ALA A 35 63.57 -21.96 -29.85
CA ALA A 35 62.92 -21.12 -28.83
C ALA A 35 61.84 -20.21 -29.44
N LYS A 36 62.15 -19.53 -30.56
CA LYS A 36 61.17 -18.68 -31.28
C LYS A 36 59.97 -19.46 -31.81
N LYS A 37 60.16 -20.72 -32.24
CA LYS A 37 59.05 -21.58 -32.66
C LYS A 37 58.14 -21.95 -31.48
N VAL A 38 58.74 -22.24 -30.33
CA VAL A 38 58.00 -22.53 -29.08
C VAL A 38 57.23 -21.31 -28.62
N GLU A 39 57.85 -20.13 -28.60
CA GLU A 39 57.17 -18.86 -28.26
C GLU A 39 55.98 -18.57 -29.19
N ARG A 40 56.14 -18.78 -30.49
CA ARG A 40 55.05 -18.59 -31.46
C ARG A 40 53.91 -19.59 -31.26
N PHE A 41 54.24 -20.83 -30.92
CA PHE A 41 53.24 -21.86 -30.61
C PHE A 41 52.47 -21.52 -29.33
N ILE A 42 53.16 -21.10 -28.27
CA ILE A 42 52.56 -20.66 -27.01
C ILE A 42 51.63 -19.45 -27.26
N GLY A 43 52.10 -18.42 -27.97
CA GLY A 43 51.28 -17.24 -28.26
C GLY A 43 50.03 -17.55 -29.09
N ASN A 44 50.12 -18.52 -30.02
CA ASN A 44 48.95 -18.98 -30.77
C ASN A 44 47.96 -19.74 -29.88
N LEU A 45 48.46 -20.59 -28.99
CA LEU A 45 47.64 -21.35 -28.05
C LEU A 45 46.93 -20.42 -27.04
N GLU A 46 47.65 -19.46 -26.47
CA GLU A 46 47.09 -18.43 -25.59
C GLU A 46 45.99 -17.62 -26.27
N ASN A 47 46.18 -17.25 -27.54
CA ASN A 47 45.15 -16.54 -28.30
C ASN A 47 43.93 -17.43 -28.57
N ALA A 48 44.12 -18.70 -28.90
CA ALA A 48 43.01 -19.64 -29.11
C ALA A 48 42.20 -19.85 -27.81
N LEU A 49 42.86 -19.99 -26.67
CA LEU A 49 42.20 -20.07 -25.36
C LEU A 49 41.43 -18.78 -25.02
N LYS A 50 42.05 -17.61 -25.19
CA LYS A 50 41.36 -16.32 -24.97
C LYS A 50 40.15 -16.11 -25.89
N LEU A 51 40.21 -16.64 -27.11
CA LEU A 51 39.09 -16.58 -28.04
C LEU A 51 37.96 -17.54 -27.60
N HIS A 52 38.32 -18.73 -27.12
CA HIS A 52 37.37 -19.72 -26.61
C HIS A 52 36.63 -19.24 -25.35
N GLU A 53 37.34 -18.69 -24.37
CA GLU A 53 36.75 -18.09 -23.16
C GLU A 53 35.76 -16.96 -23.49
N ARG A 54 36.04 -16.17 -24.53
CA ARG A 54 35.14 -15.07 -24.96
C ARG A 54 33.90 -15.54 -25.71
N LEU A 55 33.98 -16.68 -26.41
CA LEU A 55 32.92 -17.16 -27.31
C LEU A 55 32.05 -18.26 -26.68
N GLY A 56 32.57 -19.07 -25.77
CA GLY A 56 31.99 -20.37 -25.42
C GLY A 56 30.99 -20.40 -24.26
N GLU A 57 31.15 -19.59 -23.22
CA GLU A 57 30.36 -19.75 -21.98
C GLU A 57 29.69 -18.45 -21.53
N ASP A 58 30.40 -17.32 -21.63
CA ASP A 58 29.90 -16.04 -21.11
C ASP A 58 28.77 -15.42 -21.95
N ALA A 59 28.76 -15.63 -23.27
CA ALA A 59 27.82 -14.94 -24.15
C ALA A 59 26.39 -15.51 -24.03
N GLU A 60 26.25 -16.83 -24.01
CA GLU A 60 24.96 -17.50 -23.84
C GLU A 60 24.42 -17.28 -22.42
N LEU A 61 25.25 -17.47 -21.39
CA LEU A 61 24.86 -17.22 -20.00
C LEU A 61 24.48 -15.76 -19.74
N ARG A 62 25.18 -14.78 -20.33
CA ARG A 62 24.79 -13.36 -20.23
C ARG A 62 23.45 -13.08 -20.90
N THR A 63 23.17 -13.76 -22.02
CA THR A 63 21.90 -13.64 -22.73
C THR A 63 20.77 -14.25 -21.90
N GLU A 64 20.98 -15.43 -21.33
CA GLU A 64 20.03 -16.08 -20.43
C GLU A 64 19.76 -15.25 -19.17
N VAL A 65 20.82 -14.69 -18.54
CA VAL A 65 20.69 -13.78 -17.40
C VAL A 65 19.91 -12.52 -17.77
N ALA A 66 20.12 -11.96 -18.96
CA ALA A 66 19.36 -10.80 -19.44
C ALA A 66 17.88 -11.16 -19.62
N GLN A 67 17.57 -12.30 -20.23
CA GLN A 67 16.19 -12.77 -20.43
C GLN A 67 15.49 -13.09 -19.11
N LEU A 68 16.18 -13.73 -18.16
CA LEU A 68 15.65 -14.00 -16.82
C LEU A 68 15.39 -12.71 -16.03
N ARG A 69 16.25 -11.70 -16.16
CA ARG A 69 16.03 -10.37 -15.55
C ARG A 69 14.85 -9.64 -16.17
N GLU A 70 14.70 -9.68 -17.49
CA GLU A 70 13.55 -9.10 -18.18
C GLU A 70 12.25 -9.81 -17.76
N ARG A 71 12.27 -11.14 -17.68
CA ARG A 71 11.12 -11.92 -17.22
C ARG A 71 10.79 -11.65 -15.76
N MET A 72 11.80 -11.50 -14.90
CA MET A 72 11.65 -11.09 -13.51
C MET A 72 11.01 -9.70 -13.40
N GLN A 73 11.43 -8.74 -14.24
CA GLN A 73 10.84 -7.41 -14.26
C GLN A 73 9.37 -7.44 -14.71
N GLN A 74 9.06 -8.16 -15.80
CA GLN A 74 7.68 -8.36 -16.26
C GLN A 74 6.80 -9.00 -15.18
N LEU A 75 7.31 -10.05 -14.53
CA LEU A 75 6.61 -10.70 -13.42
C LEU A 75 6.48 -9.79 -12.21
N GLN A 76 7.43 -8.91 -11.91
CA GLN A 76 7.31 -7.92 -10.83
C GLN A 76 6.25 -6.85 -11.15
N ASP A 77 6.14 -6.43 -12.41
CA ASP A 77 5.11 -5.50 -12.87
C ASP A 77 3.71 -6.16 -12.84
N GLU A 78 3.61 -7.43 -13.22
CA GLU A 78 2.39 -8.25 -13.15
C GLU A 78 1.99 -8.59 -11.71
N LEU A 79 2.96 -8.95 -10.86
CA LEU A 79 2.79 -9.34 -9.45
C LEU A 79 2.68 -8.11 -8.52
N SER A 80 2.19 -6.98 -9.04
CA SER A 80 1.90 -5.73 -8.31
C SER A 80 0.78 -5.88 -7.27
N THR A 81 0.96 -6.83 -6.35
CA THR A 81 0.41 -6.88 -5.00
C THR A 81 0.63 -5.52 -4.29
N GLU A 82 1.67 -4.78 -4.67
CA GLU A 82 1.91 -3.37 -4.33
C GLU A 82 0.75 -2.45 -4.74
N ASN A 83 0.12 -2.65 -5.90
CA ASN A 83 -1.03 -1.84 -6.29
C ASN A 83 -2.22 -2.04 -5.36
N VAL A 84 -2.49 -3.25 -4.87
CA VAL A 84 -3.67 -3.48 -4.01
C VAL A 84 -3.47 -2.86 -2.64
N GLU A 85 -2.35 -3.12 -1.97
CA GLU A 85 -2.07 -2.55 -0.65
C GLU A 85 -1.86 -1.04 -0.71
N ASP A 86 -1.25 -0.50 -1.77
CA ASP A 86 -1.13 0.94 -1.94
C ASP A 86 -2.47 1.61 -2.23
N ARG A 87 -3.32 0.99 -3.06
CA ARG A 87 -4.68 1.49 -3.32
C ARG A 87 -5.50 1.47 -2.03
N LYS A 88 -5.41 0.40 -1.25
CA LYS A 88 -6.05 0.26 0.06
C LYS A 88 -5.56 1.33 1.03
N ARG A 89 -4.26 1.55 1.14
CA ARG A 89 -3.66 2.62 1.96
C ARG A 89 -4.08 4.02 1.49
N ARG A 90 -4.18 4.27 0.18
CA ARG A 90 -4.71 5.54 -0.36
C ARG A 90 -6.20 5.71 -0.04
N ALA A 91 -7.00 4.67 -0.21
CA ALA A 91 -8.43 4.67 0.11
C ALA A 91 -8.65 4.96 1.60
N LEU A 92 -7.93 4.27 2.49
CA LEU A 92 -7.99 4.50 3.93
C LEU A 92 -7.63 5.93 4.31
N ARG A 93 -6.58 6.50 3.71
CA ARG A 93 -6.24 7.92 3.96
C ARG A 93 -7.38 8.86 3.55
N LEU A 94 -8.05 8.62 2.43
CA LEU A 94 -9.19 9.43 2.00
C LEU A 94 -10.38 9.28 2.97
N VAL A 95 -10.70 8.06 3.37
CA VAL A 95 -11.77 7.77 4.34
C VAL A 95 -11.47 8.42 5.69
N ASN A 96 -10.27 8.24 6.23
CA ASN A 96 -9.86 8.83 7.51
C ASN A 96 -9.91 10.37 7.46
N ASN A 97 -9.44 10.98 6.36
CA ASN A 97 -9.53 12.44 6.18
C ASN A 97 -10.98 12.93 6.05
N ASN A 98 -11.84 12.16 5.38
CA ASN A 98 -13.26 12.47 5.31
C ASN A 98 -13.88 12.43 6.71
N ALA A 99 -13.65 11.36 7.48
CA ALA A 99 -14.17 11.18 8.83
C ALA A 99 -13.68 12.29 9.77
N ALA A 100 -12.38 12.61 9.75
CA ALA A 100 -11.79 13.68 10.56
C ALA A 100 -12.40 15.06 10.31
N ARG A 101 -12.96 15.31 9.11
CA ARG A 101 -13.71 16.56 8.83
C ARG A 101 -15.14 16.54 9.37
N LEU A 102 -15.72 15.37 9.61
CA LEU A 102 -17.11 15.24 10.09
C LEU A 102 -17.19 15.22 11.62
N VAL A 103 -16.21 14.58 12.28
CA VAL A 103 -16.18 14.39 13.74
C VAL A 103 -16.33 15.69 14.55
N PRO A 104 -15.69 16.83 14.18
CA PRO A 104 -15.87 18.10 14.88
C PRO A 104 -17.30 18.65 14.87
N HIS A 105 -18.14 18.19 13.95
CA HIS A 105 -19.53 18.60 13.82
C HIS A 105 -20.51 17.66 14.53
N LEU A 106 -19.99 16.63 15.21
CA LEU A 106 -20.77 15.64 15.96
C LEU A 106 -20.59 15.82 17.48
N ASP A 107 -21.29 15.01 18.26
CA ASP A 107 -21.17 15.00 19.71
C ASP A 107 -20.04 14.07 20.13
N CYS A 108 -18.81 14.57 20.01
CA CYS A 108 -17.60 13.82 20.30
C CYS A 108 -16.73 14.57 21.32
N GLU A 109 -16.22 13.85 22.32
CA GLU A 109 -15.36 14.42 23.37
C GLU A 109 -13.98 14.83 22.85
N ARG A 110 -13.50 14.20 21.77
CA ARG A 110 -12.17 14.40 21.20
C ARG A 110 -12.28 14.76 19.71
N PRO A 111 -12.89 15.91 19.38
CA PRO A 111 -13.27 16.24 18.01
C PRO A 111 -12.08 16.43 17.06
N ASP A 112 -10.94 16.89 17.60
CA ASP A 112 -9.75 17.26 16.83
C ASP A 112 -8.73 16.12 16.68
N ASP A 113 -8.97 14.98 17.35
CA ASP A 113 -8.03 13.87 17.35
C ASP A 113 -8.14 13.06 16.04
N PRO A 114 -7.01 12.66 15.42
CA PRO A 114 -7.03 11.86 14.21
C PRO A 114 -7.80 10.55 14.39
N VAL A 115 -8.75 10.30 13.49
CA VAL A 115 -9.55 9.07 13.44
C VAL A 115 -9.10 8.20 12.28
N SER A 116 -8.96 6.90 12.54
CA SER A 116 -8.55 5.92 11.54
C SER A 116 -9.40 4.64 11.59
N LEU A 117 -9.70 4.11 10.41
CA LEU A 117 -10.32 2.79 10.26
C LEU A 117 -9.25 1.69 10.21
N GLU A 118 -9.27 0.81 11.20
CA GLU A 118 -8.43 -0.39 11.25
C GLU A 118 -9.20 -1.57 10.65
N ILE A 119 -8.91 -1.87 9.39
CA ILE A 119 -9.66 -2.86 8.60
C ILE A 119 -9.29 -4.32 8.87
N ASN A 120 -8.18 -4.57 9.55
CA ASN A 120 -7.83 -5.94 9.96
C ASN A 120 -8.71 -6.39 11.13
N ASP A 121 -8.95 -5.49 12.09
CA ASP A 121 -9.75 -5.74 13.29
C ASP A 121 -11.18 -5.16 13.19
N LEU A 122 -11.50 -4.54 12.04
CA LEU A 122 -12.79 -3.91 11.74
C LEU A 122 -13.25 -2.94 12.83
N THR A 123 -12.32 -2.09 13.28
CA THR A 123 -12.55 -1.15 14.39
C THR A 123 -12.11 0.26 14.02
N ILE A 124 -12.52 1.22 14.85
CA ILE A 124 -12.11 2.62 14.75
C ILE A 124 -11.07 2.88 15.83
N LYS A 125 -9.98 3.54 15.44
CA LYS A 125 -8.90 3.96 16.33
C LYS A 125 -8.79 5.48 16.31
N VAL A 126 -8.69 6.07 17.49
CA VAL A 126 -8.55 7.51 17.71
C VAL A 126 -7.18 7.78 18.32
N THR A 127 -6.33 8.52 17.60
CA THR A 127 -4.96 8.80 18.02
C THR A 127 -4.94 10.07 18.86
N GLY A 128 -4.67 9.92 20.16
CA GLY A 128 -4.48 11.04 21.07
C GLY A 128 -3.05 11.53 21.14
N THR A 129 -2.83 12.56 21.95
CA THR A 129 -1.50 13.11 22.21
C THR A 129 -0.55 12.14 22.92
N ALA A 130 -1.08 11.26 23.77
CA ALA A 130 -0.30 10.34 24.59
C ALA A 130 -0.38 8.86 24.14
N ARG A 131 -1.53 8.43 23.61
CA ARG A 131 -1.77 7.06 23.15
C ARG A 131 -2.88 7.00 22.10
N ASP A 132 -2.90 5.88 21.37
CA ASP A 132 -4.05 5.46 20.57
C ASP A 132 -5.09 4.80 21.49
N ASP A 133 -6.35 5.13 21.29
CA ASP A 133 -7.49 4.46 21.93
C ASP A 133 -8.37 3.82 20.85
N TYR A 134 -8.71 2.55 21.04
CA TYR A 134 -9.74 1.89 20.23
C TYR A 134 -11.12 2.35 20.69
N LEU A 135 -12.11 2.26 19.79
CA LEU A 135 -13.48 2.69 20.11
C LEU A 135 -14.04 2.02 21.37
N SER A 136 -13.68 0.76 21.64
CA SER A 136 -14.07 0.03 22.86
C SER A 136 -13.54 0.64 24.15
N GLU A 137 -12.47 1.43 24.08
CA GLU A 137 -11.82 2.09 25.21
C GLU A 137 -12.34 3.52 25.41
N ILE A 138 -13.01 4.09 24.40
CA ILE A 138 -13.63 5.41 24.46
C ILE A 138 -15.03 5.28 25.05
N GLY A 139 -15.18 5.70 26.30
CA GLY A 139 -16.41 5.51 27.05
C GLY A 139 -17.46 6.59 26.78
N SER A 140 -18.39 6.35 25.86
CA SER A 140 -19.80 6.79 25.95
C SER A 140 -20.57 6.32 24.71
N GLY A 141 -21.87 6.05 24.86
CA GLY A 141 -22.70 5.72 23.70
C GLY A 141 -22.69 6.84 22.65
N SER A 142 -22.62 8.11 23.08
CA SER A 142 -22.59 9.28 22.19
C SER A 142 -21.31 9.30 21.33
N ASN A 143 -20.14 9.09 21.95
CA ASN A 143 -18.88 8.97 21.21
C ASN A 143 -18.96 7.84 20.18
N TRP A 144 -19.48 6.68 20.57
CA TRP A 144 -19.61 5.53 19.66
C TRP A 144 -20.46 5.89 18.45
N LEU A 145 -21.63 6.49 18.67
CA LEU A 145 -22.49 6.93 17.59
C LEU A 145 -21.78 7.93 16.67
N SER A 146 -21.15 8.96 17.25
CA SER A 146 -20.44 10.00 16.50
C SER A 146 -19.36 9.41 15.58
N TYR A 147 -18.50 8.52 16.09
CA TYR A 147 -17.46 7.89 15.27
C TYR A 147 -18.03 6.97 14.20
N HIS A 148 -19.07 6.19 14.50
CA HIS A 148 -19.72 5.32 13.51
C HIS A 148 -20.39 6.13 12.40
N VAL A 149 -21.17 7.16 12.75
CA VAL A 149 -21.82 8.03 11.78
C VAL A 149 -20.77 8.70 10.89
N ALA A 150 -19.73 9.29 11.48
CA ALA A 150 -18.64 9.91 10.71
C ALA A 150 -17.97 8.91 9.76
N MET A 151 -17.66 7.70 10.23
CA MET A 151 -16.95 6.70 9.44
C MET A 151 -17.81 6.13 8.30
N MET A 152 -19.09 5.85 8.57
CA MET A 152 -20.02 5.35 7.55
C MET A 152 -20.26 6.39 6.45
N LEU A 153 -20.43 7.66 6.83
CA LEU A 153 -20.55 8.76 5.86
C LEU A 153 -19.25 8.98 5.09
N ALA A 154 -18.08 8.89 5.75
CA ALA A 154 -16.78 9.01 5.11
C ALA A 154 -16.50 7.92 4.08
N LEU A 155 -16.91 6.68 4.37
CA LEU A 155 -16.88 5.56 3.44
C LEU A 155 -17.76 5.85 2.22
N GLN A 156 -19.01 6.27 2.44
CA GLN A 156 -19.91 6.65 1.34
C GLN A 156 -19.32 7.78 0.49
N GLN A 157 -18.77 8.82 1.10
CA GLN A 157 -18.07 9.89 0.37
C GLN A 157 -16.93 9.35 -0.49
N PHE A 158 -16.13 8.40 0.03
CA PHE A 158 -15.07 7.76 -0.74
C PHE A 158 -15.62 6.92 -1.90
N PHE A 159 -16.63 6.08 -1.67
CA PHE A 159 -17.23 5.25 -2.72
C PHE A 159 -17.80 6.09 -3.87
N LEU A 160 -18.36 7.25 -3.56
CA LEU A 160 -18.83 8.21 -4.56
C LEU A 160 -17.71 8.89 -5.38
N THR A 161 -16.45 8.74 -4.99
CA THR A 161 -15.31 9.18 -5.82
C THR A 161 -14.87 8.13 -6.84
N LEU A 162 -15.31 6.88 -6.68
CA LEU A 162 -14.95 5.79 -7.58
C LEU A 162 -15.85 5.82 -8.82
N GLU A 163 -15.25 5.66 -10.00
CA GLU A 163 -15.98 5.61 -11.28
C GLU A 163 -16.92 4.39 -11.35
N HIS A 164 -16.49 3.26 -10.78
CA HIS A 164 -17.25 2.01 -10.73
C HIS A 164 -17.27 1.46 -9.30
N SER A 165 -18.06 2.10 -8.43
CA SER A 165 -18.28 1.60 -7.06
C SER A 165 -19.25 0.41 -7.05
N PRO A 166 -18.90 -0.72 -6.42
CA PRO A 166 -19.85 -1.81 -6.16
C PRO A 166 -20.78 -1.50 -4.98
N VAL A 167 -20.49 -0.45 -4.18
CA VAL A 167 -21.30 -0.03 -3.04
C VAL A 167 -22.36 0.96 -3.53
N PRO A 168 -23.66 0.73 -3.23
CA PRO A 168 -24.72 1.62 -3.67
C PRO A 168 -24.63 2.98 -2.98
N GLY A 169 -25.07 4.03 -3.70
CA GLY A 169 -25.18 5.40 -3.19
C GLY A 169 -26.36 5.61 -2.24
N PHE A 170 -26.65 4.65 -1.36
CA PHE A 170 -27.58 4.85 -0.26
C PHE A 170 -27.11 4.17 1.02
N LEU A 171 -27.58 4.68 2.15
CA LEU A 171 -27.32 4.10 3.47
C LEU A 171 -28.58 4.21 4.34
N VAL A 172 -28.91 3.10 5.00
CA VAL A 172 -30.02 3.01 5.95
C VAL A 172 -29.45 3.00 7.35
N MET A 173 -29.98 3.84 8.24
CA MET A 173 -29.64 3.88 9.65
C MET A 173 -30.88 3.62 10.49
N ASP A 174 -30.78 2.61 11.35
CA ASP A 174 -31.86 2.21 12.24
C ASP A 174 -31.58 2.73 13.66
N GLN A 175 -32.47 3.60 14.12
CA GLN A 175 -32.49 4.24 15.44
C GLN A 175 -31.16 4.87 15.89
N PRO A 176 -30.48 5.69 15.06
CA PRO A 176 -29.22 6.30 15.47
C PRO A 176 -29.38 7.19 16.71
N SER A 177 -30.53 7.84 16.91
CA SER A 177 -30.72 8.73 18.05
C SER A 177 -30.88 8.01 19.39
N GLN A 178 -31.16 6.70 19.41
CA GLN A 178 -31.54 5.93 20.61
C GLN A 178 -30.57 6.10 21.79
N VAL A 179 -29.29 6.28 21.47
CA VAL A 179 -28.22 6.54 22.44
C VAL A 179 -28.53 7.72 23.37
N TYR A 180 -29.23 8.73 22.88
CA TYR A 180 -29.59 9.95 23.61
C TYR A 180 -30.93 9.84 24.35
N PHE A 181 -31.71 8.79 24.12
CA PHE A 181 -33.00 8.60 24.75
C PHE A 181 -32.86 7.80 26.05
N PRO A 182 -33.42 8.29 27.18
CA PRO A 182 -33.40 7.56 28.44
C PRO A 182 -34.05 6.17 28.28
N LYS A 183 -33.32 5.11 28.62
CA LYS A 183 -33.92 3.77 28.74
C LYS A 183 -34.90 3.78 29.91
N LYS A 184 -36.20 3.56 29.67
CA LYS A 184 -37.19 3.38 30.75
C LYS A 184 -36.83 2.12 31.55
N LEU A 185 -36.20 2.30 32.70
CA LEU A 185 -36.07 1.27 33.73
C LEU A 185 -37.43 1.13 34.40
N VAL A 186 -38.24 0.16 33.93
CA VAL A 186 -39.52 -0.26 34.52
C VAL A 186 -40.69 0.70 34.28
N VAL A 187 -41.47 0.44 33.21
CA VAL A 187 -42.86 0.93 33.12
C VAL A 187 -43.70 0.00 33.99
N ARG A 188 -44.30 0.51 35.08
CA ARG A 188 -45.32 -0.23 35.84
C ARG A 188 -46.61 -0.26 35.01
N GLU A 189 -47.30 -1.40 34.99
CA GLU A 189 -48.60 -1.54 34.32
C GLU A 189 -49.57 -0.47 34.87
N GLY A 190 -50.00 0.46 34.01
CA GLY A 190 -51.02 1.48 34.33
C GLY A 190 -50.55 2.94 34.39
N GLU A 191 -49.27 3.24 34.14
CA GLU A 191 -48.82 4.63 33.93
C GLU A 191 -48.86 5.00 32.45
N ASP A 192 -49.49 6.13 32.11
CA ASP A 192 -49.39 6.74 30.79
C ASP A 192 -47.91 6.93 30.44
N VAL A 193 -47.54 6.45 29.26
CA VAL A 193 -46.17 6.48 28.75
C VAL A 193 -45.86 7.91 28.32
N ASP A 194 -45.71 8.84 29.27
CA ASP A 194 -45.17 10.16 28.95
C ASP A 194 -43.80 9.94 28.31
N GLU A 195 -43.60 10.49 27.12
CA GLU A 195 -42.32 10.37 26.42
C GLU A 195 -41.22 10.97 27.31
N PRO A 196 -40.08 10.27 27.50
CA PRO A 196 -38.99 10.82 28.29
C PRO A 196 -38.62 12.18 27.74
N ARG A 197 -38.69 13.23 28.57
CA ARG A 197 -38.20 14.55 28.18
C ARG A 197 -36.69 14.46 27.97
N LEU A 198 -36.27 14.66 26.72
CA LEU A 198 -34.86 14.78 26.38
C LEU A 198 -34.28 16.01 27.08
N ARG A 199 -33.00 15.91 27.46
CA ARG A 199 -32.23 17.07 27.92
C ARG A 199 -31.84 17.90 26.71
N ASP A 200 -31.64 19.20 26.91
CA ASP A 200 -31.23 20.11 25.82
C ASP A 200 -29.94 19.64 25.13
N GLU A 201 -28.98 19.10 25.88
CA GLU A 201 -27.72 18.54 25.34
C GLU A 201 -27.97 17.34 24.41
N ASP A 202 -28.91 16.46 24.76
CA ASP A 202 -29.28 15.29 23.97
C ASP A 202 -29.97 15.71 22.66
N ILE A 203 -30.85 16.73 22.72
CA ILE A 203 -31.49 17.32 21.54
C ILE A 203 -30.44 17.92 20.60
N ILE A 204 -29.49 18.69 21.14
CA ILE A 204 -28.41 19.29 20.36
C ILE A 204 -27.57 18.20 19.68
N ALA A 205 -27.27 17.10 20.39
CA ALA A 205 -26.50 15.99 19.83
C ALA A 205 -27.23 15.31 18.66
N VAL A 206 -28.54 15.07 18.78
CA VAL A 206 -29.36 14.56 17.67
C VAL A 206 -29.35 15.54 16.50
N GLN A 207 -29.55 16.83 16.75
CA GLN A 207 -29.50 17.86 15.70
C GLN A 207 -28.15 17.89 14.97
N LYS A 208 -27.03 17.76 15.69
CA LYS A 208 -25.70 17.67 15.09
C LYS A 208 -25.60 16.50 14.11
N VAL A 209 -26.07 15.33 14.50
CA VAL A 209 -26.08 14.11 13.67
C VAL A 209 -26.86 14.34 12.37
N PHE A 210 -28.11 14.84 12.46
CA PHE A 210 -28.92 15.11 11.27
C PHE A 210 -28.33 16.24 10.39
N ASN A 211 -27.73 17.27 10.99
CA ASN A 211 -27.07 18.34 10.24
C ASN A 211 -25.89 17.82 9.42
N VAL A 212 -25.05 16.96 10.01
CA VAL A 212 -23.92 16.33 9.31
C VAL A 212 -24.44 15.45 8.17
N MET A 213 -25.47 14.65 8.40
CA MET A 213 -26.11 13.84 7.36
C MET A 213 -26.63 14.70 6.19
N GLY A 214 -27.42 15.73 6.50
CA GLY A 214 -27.98 16.64 5.51
C GLY A 214 -26.91 17.39 4.71
N ALA A 215 -25.82 17.80 5.35
CA ALA A 215 -24.69 18.43 4.70
C ALA A 215 -23.97 17.47 3.73
N VAL A 216 -23.73 16.22 4.15
CA VAL A 216 -23.08 15.21 3.30
C VAL A 216 -23.95 14.83 2.10
N VAL A 217 -25.26 14.64 2.30
CA VAL A 217 -26.22 14.38 1.21
C VAL A 217 -26.28 15.56 0.24
N GLY A 218 -26.37 16.78 0.75
CA GLY A 218 -26.36 17.99 -0.07
C GLY A 218 -25.09 18.10 -0.92
N ALA A 219 -23.92 17.83 -0.33
CA ALA A 219 -22.64 17.83 -1.02
C ALA A 219 -22.52 16.73 -2.09
N ALA A 220 -23.25 15.62 -1.93
CA ALA A 220 -23.27 14.52 -2.89
C ALA A 220 -24.04 14.82 -4.18
N LYS A 221 -24.83 15.91 -4.22
CA LYS A 221 -25.56 16.41 -5.41
C LYS A 221 -26.44 15.33 -6.06
N GLY A 222 -27.24 14.65 -5.25
CA GLY A 222 -28.19 13.61 -5.70
C GLY A 222 -27.58 12.22 -5.93
N ARG A 223 -26.29 12.03 -5.63
CA ARG A 223 -25.63 10.71 -5.74
C ARG A 223 -25.67 9.88 -4.45
N LEU A 224 -26.14 10.47 -3.35
CA LEU A 224 -26.27 9.79 -2.04
C LEU A 224 -27.68 9.98 -1.49
N GLN A 225 -28.27 8.90 -1.01
CA GLN A 225 -29.50 8.92 -0.22
C GLN A 225 -29.26 8.36 1.18
N LEU A 226 -29.73 9.05 2.21
CA LEU A 226 -29.77 8.53 3.58
C LEU A 226 -31.22 8.25 3.96
N ILE A 227 -31.49 7.06 4.49
CA ILE A 227 -32.79 6.66 5.04
C ILE A 227 -32.59 6.43 6.52
N VAL A 228 -33.24 7.22 7.36
CA VAL A 228 -33.11 7.14 8.81
C VAL A 228 -34.45 6.72 9.39
N LEU A 229 -34.47 5.58 10.06
CA LEU A 229 -35.63 5.09 10.82
C LEU A 229 -35.38 5.46 12.28
N ASP A 230 -36.20 6.33 12.87
CA ASP A 230 -35.92 6.86 14.20
C ASP A 230 -37.20 7.15 14.98
N HIS A 231 -37.08 7.17 16.30
CA HIS A 231 -38.09 7.62 17.24
C HIS A 231 -37.98 9.11 17.56
N ALA A 232 -36.88 9.77 17.21
CA ALA A 232 -36.73 11.21 17.37
C ALA A 232 -37.74 11.96 16.47
N PRO A 233 -38.76 12.63 17.04
CA PRO A 233 -39.77 13.30 16.25
C PRO A 233 -39.19 14.58 15.62
N ARG A 234 -39.89 15.16 14.63
CA ARG A 234 -39.39 16.31 13.86
C ARG A 234 -39.06 17.52 14.74
N GLU A 235 -39.77 17.68 15.84
CA GLU A 235 -39.55 18.74 16.84
C GLU A 235 -38.15 18.67 17.46
N VAL A 236 -37.53 17.49 17.49
CA VAL A 236 -36.17 17.31 18.03
C VAL A 236 -35.12 17.76 17.04
N TRP A 237 -35.18 17.32 15.78
CA TRP A 237 -34.15 17.62 14.79
C TRP A 237 -34.43 18.89 13.96
N GLY A 238 -35.65 19.41 13.97
CA GLY A 238 -36.02 20.72 13.42
C GLY A 238 -36.04 20.78 11.88
N ASP A 239 -35.80 21.97 11.32
CA ASP A 239 -35.73 22.17 9.87
C ASP A 239 -34.27 22.18 9.40
N ILE A 240 -33.80 21.03 8.90
CA ILE A 240 -32.43 20.86 8.42
C ILE A 240 -32.43 20.76 6.89
N PRO A 241 -31.57 21.52 6.17
CA PRO A 241 -31.44 21.40 4.73
C PRO A 241 -31.12 19.97 4.27
N ASN A 242 -31.80 19.53 3.21
CA ASN A 242 -31.69 18.17 2.64
C ASN A 242 -32.21 17.04 3.56
N VAL A 243 -32.88 17.36 4.67
CA VAL A 243 -33.57 16.40 5.52
C VAL A 243 -35.07 16.61 5.34
N VAL A 244 -35.79 15.52 5.11
CA VAL A 244 -37.24 15.54 4.93
C VAL A 244 -37.88 14.53 5.87
N ALA A 245 -38.91 14.97 6.61
CA ALA A 245 -39.76 14.06 7.36
C ALA A 245 -40.66 13.31 6.39
N PHE A 246 -40.78 12.01 6.60
CA PHE A 246 -41.80 11.18 5.97
C PHE A 246 -42.97 10.97 6.94
N GLU A 247 -43.64 9.83 6.85
CA GLU A 247 -44.76 9.47 7.68
C GLU A 247 -44.31 9.05 9.08
N GLU A 248 -45.06 9.51 10.08
CA GLU A 248 -44.86 9.08 11.47
C GLU A 248 -45.79 7.90 11.76
N TRP A 249 -45.20 6.75 12.11
CA TRP A 249 -45.95 5.52 12.38
C TRP A 249 -46.34 5.45 13.87
N ARG A 250 -47.42 6.14 14.22
CA ARG A 250 -48.04 6.13 15.56
C ARG A 250 -49.52 5.78 15.49
N ASP A 251 -50.14 5.55 16.66
CA ASP A 251 -51.58 5.37 16.82
C ASP A 251 -52.20 4.28 15.91
N GLY A 252 -51.45 3.18 15.71
CA GLY A 252 -51.89 2.05 14.90
C GLY A 252 -51.51 2.12 13.42
N VAL A 253 -50.98 3.26 12.94
CA VAL A 253 -50.33 3.36 11.64
C VAL A 253 -48.96 2.69 11.72
N LYS A 254 -48.65 1.82 10.76
CA LYS A 254 -47.41 1.02 10.72
C LYS A 254 -46.74 1.14 9.36
N LEU A 255 -45.41 1.02 9.35
CA LEU A 255 -44.63 0.95 8.11
C LEU A 255 -45.08 -0.22 7.22
N VAL A 256 -45.33 -1.39 7.82
CA VAL A 256 -45.97 -2.52 7.13
C VAL A 256 -47.47 -2.45 7.41
N PRO A 257 -48.31 -2.27 6.38
CA PRO A 257 -49.76 -2.21 6.55
C PRO A 257 -50.29 -3.45 7.27
N ALA A 258 -51.26 -3.26 8.16
CA ALA A 258 -51.79 -4.36 8.98
C ALA A 258 -52.45 -5.45 8.12
N GLU A 259 -52.96 -5.09 6.96
CA GLU A 259 -53.54 -6.00 5.97
C GLU A 259 -52.51 -6.90 5.26
N TRP A 260 -51.20 -6.65 5.41
CA TRP A 260 -50.14 -7.46 4.79
C TRP A 260 -49.50 -8.48 5.76
N ALA A 261 -49.79 -8.37 7.06
CA ALA A 261 -49.29 -9.27 8.10
C ALA A 261 -50.18 -10.51 8.26
#